data_AF-A0A9D5M589-F1
#
_entry.id   AF-A0A9D5M589-F1
#
_cell.length_a   1.000
_cell.length_b   1.000
_cell.length_c   1.000
_cell.angle_alpha   90.00
_cell.angle_beta   90.00
_cell.angle_gamma   90.00
#
_symmetry.space_group_name_H-M   'P 1'
#
loop_
_entity.id
_entity.type
_entity.pdbx_description
1 polymer ?
#
loop_
_entity_poly.entity_id
_entity_poly.type
_entity_poly.pdbx_seq_one_letter_code
_entity_poly.pdbx_strand_id
1 'polypeptide(L)'
;MLVYERAILKTFPQLDKVADGLRCAVYKKAVSSFGDLRPTESIANELLMKIHKRSMIAELKSAVEESLTKIKPCYAYYLSVQYGIGNLTPQLNEVKDRNFYRKVALSIKKFSEEMNSLGFTDRIYEKYVKAFPFIKAEYDKANSFNEKIRQNERFTCKGRSFKPNTSKK
;
A
#
# COMPACT_ATOMS: atom_id res chain seq x y z
N MET A 1 -5.86 7.18 10.20
CA MET A 1 -4.55 6.55 9.97
C MET A 1 -4.59 5.96 8.58
N LEU A 2 -3.60 6.23 7.74
CA LEU A 2 -3.59 5.94 6.31
C LEU A 2 -3.21 4.47 6.08
N VAL A 3 -4.18 3.56 6.24
CA VAL A 3 -3.95 2.11 6.27
C VAL A 3 -3.68 1.56 4.87
N TYR A 4 -4.52 1.95 3.90
CA TYR A 4 -4.44 1.51 2.52
C TYR A 4 -3.13 1.95 1.87
N GLU A 5 -2.76 3.21 2.04
CA GLU A 5 -1.55 3.78 1.46
C GLU A 5 -0.29 3.11 1.99
N ARG A 6 -0.26 2.80 3.29
CA ARG A 6 0.84 2.04 3.89
C ARG A 6 0.95 0.64 3.32
N ALA A 7 -0.18 -0.05 3.14
CA ALA A 7 -0.20 -1.38 2.54
C ALA A 7 0.33 -1.34 1.10
N ILE A 8 -0.14 -0.37 0.31
CA ILE A 8 0.26 -0.21 -1.08
C ILE A 8 1.75 0.10 -1.20
N LEU A 9 2.27 1.07 -0.44
CA LEU A 9 3.69 1.42 -0.45
C LEU A 9 4.58 0.22 -0.10
N LYS A 10 4.17 -0.63 0.85
CA LYS A 10 4.91 -1.86 1.16
C LYS A 10 4.88 -2.89 0.04
N THR A 11 3.75 -3.01 -0.66
CA THR A 11 3.60 -3.97 -1.74
C THR A 11 4.14 -3.47 -3.08
N PHE A 12 4.40 -2.16 -3.21
CA PHE A 12 4.83 -1.52 -4.44
C PHE A 12 6.03 -2.21 -5.11
N PRO A 13 7.12 -2.58 -4.39
CA PRO A 13 8.26 -3.27 -5.00
C PRO A 13 7.92 -4.64 -5.61
N GLN A 14 6.81 -5.25 -5.20
CA GLN A 14 6.38 -6.57 -5.69
C GLN A 14 5.44 -6.48 -6.89
N LEU A 15 4.90 -5.30 -7.21
CA LEU A 15 3.89 -5.13 -8.26
C LEU A 15 4.41 -5.58 -9.63
N ASP A 16 5.66 -5.28 -9.96
CA ASP A 16 6.27 -5.70 -11.23
C ASP A 16 6.37 -7.21 -11.36
N LYS A 17 6.86 -7.87 -10.31
CA LYS A 17 6.93 -9.34 -10.27
C LYS A 17 5.56 -9.98 -10.44
N VAL A 18 4.51 -9.41 -9.84
CA VAL A 18 3.14 -9.93 -9.98
C VAL A 18 2.58 -9.64 -11.38
N ALA A 19 2.82 -8.46 -11.94
CA ALA A 19 2.40 -8.11 -13.30
C ALA A 19 3.03 -9.04 -14.35
N ASP A 20 4.33 -9.35 -14.20
CA ASP A 20 5.04 -10.30 -15.06
C ASP A 20 4.56 -11.73 -14.84
N GLY A 21 4.30 -12.13 -13.59
CA GLY A 21 3.69 -13.42 -13.27
C GLY A 21 2.34 -13.61 -13.95
N LEU A 22 1.48 -12.58 -13.94
CA LEU A 22 0.19 -12.59 -14.64
C LEU A 22 0.37 -12.65 -16.15
N ARG A 23 1.31 -11.88 -16.71
CA ARG A 23 1.66 -11.93 -18.14
C ARG A 23 2.06 -13.34 -18.55
N CYS A 24 2.99 -13.95 -17.83
CA CYS A 24 3.43 -15.33 -18.06
C CYS A 24 2.27 -16.33 -17.93
N ALA A 25 1.38 -16.16 -16.97
CA ALA A 25 0.21 -17.02 -16.79
C ALA A 25 -0.78 -16.90 -17.96
N VAL A 26 -0.99 -15.70 -18.51
CA VAL A 26 -1.79 -15.47 -19.72
C VAL A 26 -1.18 -16.22 -20.91
N TYR A 27 0.12 -16.04 -21.18
CA TYR A 27 0.78 -16.73 -22.29
C TYR A 27 0.74 -18.25 -22.15
N LYS A 28 1.10 -18.77 -20.97
CA LYS A 28 1.04 -20.22 -20.71
C LYS A 28 -0.36 -20.78 -20.93
N LYS A 29 -1.39 -20.02 -20.54
CA LYS A 29 -2.78 -20.46 -20.71
C LYS A 29 -3.25 -20.38 -22.17
N ALA A 30 -2.85 -19.33 -22.90
CA ALA A 30 -3.15 -19.17 -24.32
C ALA A 30 -2.45 -20.21 -25.20
N VAL A 31 -1.27 -20.70 -24.81
CA VAL A 31 -0.59 -21.79 -25.53
C VAL A 31 -1.19 -23.15 -25.18
N SER A 32 -1.55 -23.38 -23.92
CA SER A 32 -2.14 -24.65 -23.49
C SER A 32 -3.63 -24.81 -23.83
N SER A 33 -4.30 -23.75 -24.28
CA SER A 33 -5.73 -23.80 -24.63
C SER A 33 -6.05 -24.71 -25.80
N PHE A 34 -5.10 -24.98 -26.69
CA PHE A 34 -5.31 -25.89 -27.83
C PHE A 34 -5.54 -27.35 -27.40
N GLY A 35 -5.07 -27.74 -26.22
CA GLY A 35 -5.27 -29.08 -25.64
C GLY A 35 -6.30 -29.11 -24.51
N ASP A 36 -6.99 -28.00 -24.23
CA ASP A 36 -7.96 -27.91 -23.14
C ASP A 36 -9.34 -28.35 -23.64
N LEU A 37 -9.94 -29.34 -22.99
CA LEU A 37 -11.24 -29.92 -23.36
C LEU A 37 -12.44 -29.06 -22.92
N ARG A 38 -12.19 -27.96 -22.20
CA ARG A 38 -13.25 -27.03 -21.77
C ARG A 38 -13.77 -26.21 -22.95
N PRO A 39 -15.01 -25.68 -22.86
CA PRO A 39 -15.55 -24.78 -23.86
C PRO A 39 -14.63 -23.57 -24.10
N THR A 40 -14.48 -23.17 -25.36
CA THR A 40 -13.64 -22.03 -25.77
C THR A 40 -14.02 -20.76 -25.04
N GLU A 41 -15.31 -20.54 -24.80
CA GLU A 41 -15.83 -19.39 -24.03
C GLU A 41 -15.30 -19.37 -22.59
N SER A 42 -15.29 -20.53 -21.90
CA SER A 42 -14.75 -20.61 -20.53
C SER A 42 -13.27 -20.28 -20.48
N ILE A 43 -12.50 -20.72 -21.48
CA ILE A 43 -11.06 -20.44 -21.59
C ILE A 43 -10.84 -18.94 -21.88
N ALA A 44 -11.63 -18.36 -22.78
CA ALA A 44 -11.58 -16.94 -23.10
C ALA A 44 -11.89 -16.06 -21.88
N ASN A 45 -12.93 -16.40 -21.12
CA ASN A 45 -13.29 -15.70 -19.89
C ASN A 45 -12.17 -15.78 -18.83
N GLU A 46 -11.52 -16.94 -18.69
CA GLU A 46 -10.38 -17.08 -17.78
C GLU A 46 -9.19 -16.18 -18.19
N LEU A 47 -8.88 -16.13 -19.49
CA LEU A 47 -7.84 -15.27 -20.04
C LEU A 47 -8.17 -13.78 -19.84
N LEU A 48 -9.41 -13.38 -20.14
CA LEU A 48 -9.89 -12.01 -19.92
C LEU A 48 -9.77 -11.59 -18.46
N MET A 49 -10.13 -12.48 -17.51
CA MET A 49 -9.96 -12.20 -16.08
C MET A 49 -8.49 -11.97 -15.70
N LYS A 50 -7.55 -12.76 -16.23
CA LYS A 50 -6.12 -12.58 -15.96
C LYS A 50 -5.58 -11.28 -16.57
N ILE A 51 -6.01 -10.95 -17.79
CA ILE A 51 -5.66 -9.70 -18.48
C ILE A 51 -6.20 -8.49 -17.68
N HIS A 52 -7.45 -8.56 -17.23
CA HIS A 52 -8.06 -7.50 -16.43
C HIS A 52 -7.31 -7.29 -15.11
N LYS A 53 -6.99 -8.37 -14.38
CA LYS A 53 -6.16 -8.28 -13.17
C LYS A 53 -4.79 -7.64 -13.44
N ARG A 54 -4.17 -7.92 -14.58
CA ARG A 54 -2.90 -7.28 -14.97
C ARG A 54 -3.09 -5.78 -15.23
N SER A 55 -4.18 -5.38 -15.90
CA SER A 55 -4.53 -3.96 -16.10
C SER A 55 -4.67 -3.23 -14.77
N MET A 56 -5.40 -3.82 -13.82
CA MET A 56 -5.56 -3.25 -12.48
C MET A 56 -4.20 -2.98 -11.80
N ILE A 57 -3.27 -3.94 -11.85
CA ILE A 57 -1.93 -3.75 -11.27
C ILE A 57 -1.17 -2.62 -11.98
N ALA A 58 -1.25 -2.54 -13.30
CA ALA A 58 -0.60 -1.49 -14.07
C ALA A 58 -1.16 -0.10 -13.73
N GLU A 59 -2.49 0.03 -13.61
CA GLU A 59 -3.17 1.25 -13.18
C GLU A 59 -2.72 1.66 -11.77
N LEU A 60 -2.68 0.72 -10.82
CA LEU A 60 -2.20 0.98 -9.46
C LEU A 60 -0.74 1.42 -9.47
N LYS A 61 0.12 0.74 -10.24
CA LYS A 61 1.53 1.08 -10.35
C LYS A 61 1.71 2.50 -10.89
N SER A 62 1.06 2.81 -12.01
CA SER A 62 1.11 4.13 -12.64
C SER A 62 0.68 5.23 -11.68
N ALA A 63 -0.41 5.01 -10.93
CA ALA A 63 -0.90 6.00 -9.97
C ALA A 63 0.07 6.21 -8.79
N VAL A 64 0.70 5.13 -8.30
CA VAL A 64 1.71 5.24 -7.24
C VAL A 64 2.96 5.96 -7.75
N GLU A 65 3.42 5.67 -8.97
CA GLU A 65 4.57 6.37 -9.56
C GLU A 65 4.26 7.86 -9.78
N GLU A 66 3.10 8.17 -10.36
CA GLU A 66 2.67 9.54 -10.60
C GLU A 66 2.56 10.34 -9.29
N SER A 67 1.93 9.78 -8.26
CA SER A 67 1.85 10.43 -6.95
C SER A 67 3.23 10.64 -6.30
N LEU A 68 4.16 9.68 -6.45
CA LEU A 68 5.53 9.83 -5.95
C LEU A 68 6.33 10.90 -6.70
N THR A 69 6.05 11.13 -7.99
CA THR A 69 6.69 12.22 -8.75
C THR A 69 6.13 13.60 -8.42
N LYS A 70 4.86 13.70 -8.02
CA LYS A 70 4.21 14.97 -7.68
C LYS A 70 4.59 15.48 -6.29
N ILE A 71 4.86 14.59 -5.33
CA ILE A 71 5.31 15.01 -4.00
C ILE A 71 6.72 15.61 -4.04
N LYS A 72 7.02 16.49 -3.08
CA LYS A 72 8.37 17.07 -2.96
C LYS A 72 9.43 15.96 -2.82
N PRO A 73 10.62 16.12 -3.44
CA PRO A 73 11.69 15.10 -3.41
C PRO A 73 12.09 14.65 -2.00
N CYS A 74 12.08 15.57 -1.03
CA CYS A 74 12.39 15.24 0.36
C CYS A 74 11.38 14.23 0.97
N TYR A 75 10.11 14.33 0.61
CA TYR A 75 9.09 13.40 1.10
C TYR A 75 9.20 12.04 0.41
N ALA A 76 9.43 12.04 -0.91
CA ALA A 76 9.69 10.83 -1.69
C ALA A 76 10.90 10.06 -1.13
N TYR A 77 11.96 10.76 -0.73
CA TYR A 77 13.13 10.18 -0.09
C TYR A 77 12.80 9.41 1.21
N TYR A 78 11.98 9.97 2.11
CA TYR A 78 11.61 9.22 3.32
C TYR A 78 10.77 7.97 3.02
N LEU A 79 9.98 8.00 1.95
CA LEU A 79 9.23 6.82 1.49
C LEU A 79 10.17 5.79 0.86
N SER A 80 11.16 6.22 0.07
CA SER A 80 12.14 5.33 -0.54
C SER A 80 12.96 4.59 0.52
N VAL A 81 13.47 5.30 1.53
CA VAL A 81 14.26 4.70 2.62
C VAL A 81 13.44 3.73 3.46
N GLN A 82 12.16 4.04 3.72
CA GLN A 82 11.32 3.20 4.58
C GLN A 82 10.76 1.97 3.86
N TYR A 83 10.38 2.10 2.59
CA TYR A 83 9.65 1.09 1.84
C TYR A 83 10.45 0.46 0.69
N GLY A 84 11.68 0.92 0.44
CA GLY A 84 12.53 0.43 -0.65
C GLY A 84 12.00 0.83 -2.03
N ILE A 85 11.42 2.02 -2.15
CA ILE A 85 10.78 2.49 -3.38
C ILE A 85 11.75 3.37 -4.19
N GLY A 86 12.01 2.99 -5.44
CA GLY A 86 12.91 3.73 -6.34
C GLY A 86 14.40 3.44 -6.12
N ASN A 87 15.24 3.96 -7.03
CA ASN A 87 16.69 3.73 -7.06
C ASN A 87 17.49 4.64 -6.10
N LEU A 88 16.82 5.27 -5.13
CA LEU A 88 17.46 6.15 -4.17
C LEU A 88 18.17 5.28 -3.13
N THR A 89 19.49 5.19 -3.24
CA THR A 89 20.32 4.58 -2.21
C THR A 89 20.17 5.39 -0.92
N PRO A 90 19.89 4.75 0.23
CA PRO A 90 19.93 5.42 1.51
C PRO A 90 21.32 6.03 1.67
N GLN A 91 21.41 7.32 2.03
CA GLN A 91 22.69 7.86 2.46
C GLN A 91 23.08 7.06 3.71
N LEU A 92 24.31 6.52 3.72
CA LEU A 92 24.79 5.42 4.59
C LEU A 92 24.65 5.65 6.11
N ASN A 93 24.22 6.85 6.54
CA ASN A 93 24.28 7.32 7.93
C ASN A 93 22.94 7.82 8.52
N GLU A 94 21.77 7.55 7.90
CA GLU A 94 20.50 7.98 8.50
C GLU A 94 20.07 7.10 9.68
N VAL A 95 20.18 7.66 10.89
CA VAL A 95 19.63 7.07 12.12
C VAL A 95 18.11 7.13 12.07
N LYS A 96 17.45 5.98 12.20
CA LYS A 96 15.98 5.87 12.32
C LYS A 96 15.50 6.34 13.69
N ASP A 97 15.55 7.65 13.90
CA ASP A 97 15.12 8.31 15.13
C ASP A 97 13.62 8.66 15.12
N ARG A 98 13.12 9.25 16.20
CA ARG A 98 11.72 9.68 16.30
C ARG A 98 11.35 10.71 15.22
N ASN A 99 12.30 11.57 14.82
CA ASN A 99 12.07 12.57 13.80
C ASN A 99 11.92 11.94 12.41
N PHE A 100 12.69 10.90 12.10
CA PHE A 100 12.57 10.11 10.88
C PHE A 100 11.15 9.56 10.74
N TYR A 101 10.64 8.86 11.76
CA TYR A 101 9.28 8.32 11.71
C TYR A 101 8.20 9.40 11.62
N ARG A 102 8.42 10.57 12.22
CA ARG A 102 7.53 11.73 12.06
C ARG A 102 7.51 12.24 10.62
N LYS A 103 8.69 12.32 9.98
CA LYS A 103 8.82 12.72 8.57
C LYS A 103 8.20 11.69 7.64
N VAL A 104 8.42 10.39 7.88
CA VAL A 104 7.74 9.30 7.15
C VAL A 104 6.21 9.43 7.24
N ALA A 105 5.66 9.67 8.43
CA ALA A 105 4.22 9.84 8.59
C ALA A 105 3.67 11.04 7.80
N LEU A 106 4.42 12.15 7.75
CA LEU A 106 4.07 13.31 6.94
C LEU A 106 4.18 13.00 5.43
N SER A 107 5.22 12.27 5.00
CA SER A 107 5.36 11.85 3.61
C SER A 107 4.21 10.96 3.16
N ILE A 108 3.77 10.01 3.99
CA ILE A 108 2.61 9.15 3.69
C ILE A 108 1.35 9.99 3.54
N LYS A 109 1.19 11.05 4.36
CA LYS A 109 0.07 11.98 4.23
C LYS A 109 0.10 12.71 2.89
N LYS A 110 1.27 13.22 2.47
CA LYS A 110 1.43 13.87 1.17
C LYS A 110 1.18 12.93 0.00
N PHE A 111 1.68 11.71 0.09
CA PHE A 111 1.37 10.66 -0.87
C PHE A 111 -0.14 10.35 -0.95
N SER A 112 -0.82 10.24 0.20
CA SER A 112 -2.28 10.02 0.24
C SER A 112 -3.06 11.18 -0.37
N GLU A 113 -2.65 12.43 -0.14
CA GLU A 113 -3.25 13.61 -0.77
C GLU A 113 -3.16 13.52 -2.31
N GLU A 114 -2.01 13.12 -2.85
CA GLU A 114 -1.82 12.92 -4.29
C GLU A 114 -2.58 11.70 -4.84
N MET A 115 -2.61 10.58 -4.11
CA MET A 115 -3.41 9.43 -4.54
C MET A 115 -4.91 9.75 -4.59
N ASN A 116 -5.42 10.50 -3.61
CA ASN A 116 -6.80 10.97 -3.61
C ASN A 116 -7.07 11.93 -4.78
N SER A 117 -6.11 12.77 -5.17
CA SER A 117 -6.27 13.64 -6.34
C SER A 117 -6.35 12.84 -7.65
N LEU A 118 -5.72 11.67 -7.71
CA LEU A 118 -5.85 10.68 -8.80
C LEU A 118 -7.12 9.82 -8.68
N GLY A 119 -8.02 10.11 -7.73
CA GLY A 119 -9.29 9.42 -7.55
C GLY A 119 -9.23 8.14 -6.71
N PHE A 120 -8.06 7.78 -6.16
CA PHE A 120 -7.92 6.60 -5.29
C PHE A 120 -8.53 6.86 -3.91
N THR A 121 -9.83 6.62 -3.82
CA THR A 121 -10.60 6.63 -2.58
C THR A 121 -10.53 5.26 -1.88
N ASP A 122 -10.97 5.20 -0.61
CA ASP A 122 -11.06 3.95 0.15
C ASP A 122 -11.81 2.83 -0.60
N ARG A 123 -12.87 3.18 -1.35
CA ARG A 123 -13.62 2.21 -2.18
C ARG A 123 -12.77 1.60 -3.28
N ILE A 124 -11.91 2.40 -3.91
CA ILE A 124 -11.00 1.92 -4.95
C ILE A 124 -9.94 1.03 -4.31
N TYR A 125 -9.33 1.46 -3.20
CA TYR A 125 -8.36 0.65 -2.48
C TYR A 125 -8.94 -0.70 -2.03
N GLU A 126 -10.19 -0.72 -1.58
CA GLU A 126 -10.87 -1.94 -1.19
C GLU A 126 -11.01 -2.93 -2.36
N LYS A 127 -11.23 -2.45 -3.59
CA LYS A 127 -11.23 -3.32 -4.79
C LYS A 127 -9.88 -4.01 -4.98
N TYR A 128 -8.78 -3.29 -4.80
CA TYR A 128 -7.43 -3.86 -4.89
C TYR A 128 -7.15 -4.86 -3.77
N VAL A 129 -7.53 -4.54 -2.54
CA VAL A 129 -7.40 -5.45 -1.39
C VAL A 129 -8.19 -6.74 -1.61
N LYS A 130 -9.40 -6.66 -2.17
CA LYS A 130 -10.22 -7.84 -2.49
C LYS A 130 -9.64 -8.65 -3.65
N ALA A 131 -9.12 -7.98 -4.68
CA ALA A 131 -8.60 -8.64 -5.88
C ALA A 131 -7.25 -9.32 -5.66
N PHE A 132 -6.42 -8.80 -4.74
CA PHE A 132 -5.01 -9.20 -4.59
C PHE A 132 -4.66 -9.59 -3.15
N PRO A 133 -4.46 -10.90 -2.88
CA PRO A 133 -4.16 -11.40 -1.53
C PRO A 133 -2.90 -10.81 -0.90
N PHE A 134 -1.88 -10.49 -1.70
CA PHE A 134 -0.64 -9.90 -1.18
C PHE A 134 -0.84 -8.47 -0.64
N ILE A 135 -1.73 -7.69 -1.26
CA ILE A 135 -2.14 -6.37 -0.77
C ILE A 135 -2.97 -6.52 0.50
N LYS A 136 -3.91 -7.47 0.51
CA LYS A 136 -4.72 -7.77 1.69
C LYS A 136 -3.87 -8.11 2.92
N ALA A 137 -2.86 -8.95 2.75
CA ALA A 137 -1.98 -9.34 3.84
C ALA A 137 -1.28 -8.14 4.50
N GLU A 138 -0.81 -7.18 3.71
CA GLU A 138 -0.19 -5.96 4.26
C GLU A 138 -1.21 -4.98 4.82
N TYR A 139 -2.41 -4.92 4.24
CA TYR A 139 -3.54 -4.16 4.80
C TYR A 139 -3.94 -4.68 6.18
N ASP A 140 -4.13 -5.99 6.35
CA ASP A 140 -4.53 -6.60 7.61
C ASP A 140 -3.47 -6.40 8.71
N LYS A 141 -2.18 -6.50 8.34
CA LYS A 141 -1.07 -6.16 9.24
C LYS A 141 -1.08 -4.69 9.65
N ALA A 142 -1.31 -3.78 8.70
CA ALA A 142 -1.38 -2.35 8.99
C ALA A 142 -2.60 -2.02 9.86
N ASN A 143 -3.75 -2.65 9.60
CA ASN A 143 -4.98 -2.43 10.34
C ASN A 143 -4.87 -2.94 11.79
N SER A 144 -4.39 -4.17 11.97
CA SER A 144 -4.19 -4.76 13.30
C SER A 144 -3.19 -3.98 14.16
N PHE A 145 -2.12 -3.43 13.56
CA PHE A 145 -1.20 -2.53 14.26
C PHE A 145 -1.91 -1.26 14.74
N ASN A 146 -2.76 -0.66 13.89
CA ASN A 146 -3.50 0.54 14.25
C ASN A 146 -4.55 0.27 15.34
N GLU A 147 -5.19 -0.90 15.32
CA GLU A 147 -6.11 -1.33 16.38
C GLU A 147 -5.39 -1.46 17.72
N LYS A 148 -4.18 -2.03 17.76
CA LYS A 148 -3.36 -2.10 18.97
C LYS A 148 -3.00 -0.72 19.51
N ILE A 149 -2.66 0.24 18.65
CA ILE A 149 -2.41 1.63 19.06
C ILE A 149 -3.66 2.24 19.69
N ARG A 150 -4.82 2.12 19.01
CA ARG A 150 -6.10 2.64 19.52
C ARG A 150 -6.48 2.03 20.88
N GLN A 151 -6.21 0.74 21.08
CA GLN A 151 -6.43 0.08 22.36
C GLN A 151 -5.50 0.65 23.44
N ASN A 152 -4.20 0.78 23.17
CA ASN A 152 -3.25 1.37 24.12
C ASN A 152 -3.55 2.82 24.48
N GLU A 153 -3.99 3.65 23.52
CA GLU A 153 -4.45 5.02 23.77
C GLU A 153 -5.67 5.03 24.71
N ARG A 154 -6.63 4.12 24.53
CA ARG A 154 -7.77 3.98 25.45
C ARG A 154 -7.38 3.57 26.87
N PHE A 155 -6.31 2.78 27.05
CA PHE A 155 -5.82 2.39 28.37
C PHE A 155 -5.03 3.53 29.06
N THR A 156 -4.26 4.31 28.30
CA THR A 156 -3.46 5.42 28.85
C THR A 156 -4.29 6.66 29.22
N CYS A 157 -5.44 6.89 28.55
CA CYS A 157 -6.37 7.96 28.91
C CYS A 157 -7.23 7.66 30.15
N LYS A 158 -7.34 6.40 30.59
CA LYS A 158 -8.09 6.03 31.81
C LYS A 158 -7.30 6.22 33.11
N GLY A 159 -6.01 6.54 33.05
CA GLY A 159 -5.11 6.63 34.22
C GLY A 159 -4.67 8.04 34.64
N ARG A 160 -5.07 9.11 33.93
CA ARG A 160 -4.73 10.50 34.32
C ARG A 160 -5.97 11.23 34.82
N SER A 161 -6.50 10.81 35.97
CA SER A 161 -7.33 11.70 36.78
C SER A 161 -6.44 12.85 37.27
N PHE A 162 -6.61 14.03 36.68
CA PHE A 162 -6.02 15.27 37.16
C PHE A 162 -6.52 15.48 38.60
N LYS A 163 -5.66 15.27 39.61
CA LYS A 163 -5.98 15.71 40.97
C LYS A 163 -5.82 17.23 40.99
N PRO A 164 -6.88 18.03 41.19
CA PRO A 164 -6.72 19.46 41.33
C PRO A 164 -5.86 19.72 42.56
N ASN A 165 -4.79 20.49 42.37
CA ASN A 165 -3.89 20.88 43.43
C ASN A 165 -4.65 21.83 44.36
N THR A 166 -5.16 21.34 45.48
CA THR A 166 -5.82 22.18 46.48
C THR A 166 -4.75 22.91 47.28
N SER A 167 -4.23 24.01 46.73
CA SER A 167 -3.54 25.04 47.50
C SER A 167 -4.56 26.07 47.98
N LYS A 168 -4.93 25.99 49.26
CA LYS A 168 -5.49 27.09 50.06
C LYS A 168 -4.73 27.05 51.39
N LYS A 169 -3.76 27.96 51.56
CA LYS A 169 -3.86 29.21 52.35
C LYS A 169 -4.23 28.95 53.80
#